data_AF-A0A1H6YFI0-F1
#
_entry.id   AF-A0A1H6YFI0-F1
#
_cell.length_a   1.000
_cell.length_b   1.000
_cell.length_c   1.000
_cell.angle_alpha   90.00
_cell.angle_beta   90.00
_cell.angle_gamma   90.00
#
_symmetry.space_group_name_H-M   'P 1'
#
loop_
_entity.id
_entity.type
_entity.pdbx_description
1 polymer ?
#
loop_
_entity_poly.entity_id
_entity_poly.type
_entity_poly.pdbx_seq_one_letter_code
_entity_poly.pdbx_strand_id
1 'polypeptide(L)' 'MSYITEYNINGSQTILKAARTHDVDRVVNASSLSVYGKPQYLLYDEAHPTEPVSPYGASKLGVEHYMRIYTEVALLKSY' A
#
# COMPACT_ATOMS: atom_id res chain seq x y z
N MET A 1 -6.05 15.99 -11.01
CA MET A 1 -5.72 14.86 -10.12
C MET A 1 -4.74 15.38 -9.07
N SER A 2 -4.78 14.92 -7.81
CA SER A 2 -3.79 15.38 -6.81
C SER A 2 -2.42 14.76 -7.09
N TYR A 3 -1.33 15.50 -6.87
CA TYR A 3 0.05 14.97 -6.99
C TYR A 3 0.26 13.70 -6.15
N ILE A 4 -0.41 13.60 -4.99
CA ILE A 4 -0.37 12.43 -4.12
C ILE A 4 -0.94 11.20 -4.84
N THR A 5 -2.10 11.33 -5.49
CA THR A 5 -2.71 10.24 -6.26
C THR A 5 -1.81 9.81 -7.42
N GLU A 6 -1.27 10.79 -8.15
CA GLU A 6 -0.41 10.53 -9.31
C GLU A 6 0.86 9.79 -8.92
N TYR A 7 1.59 10.26 -7.90
CA TYR A 7 2.86 9.65 -7.54
C TYR A 7 2.72 8.41 -6.66
N ASN A 8 1.86 8.45 -5.63
CA ASN A 8 1.79 7.34 -4.68
C ASN A 8 0.94 6.19 -5.22
N ILE A 9 -0.23 6.46 -5.78
CA ILE A 9 -1.13 5.40 -6.25
C ILE A 9 -0.71 4.93 -7.64
N ASN A 10 -0.73 5.82 -8.63
CA ASN A 10 -0.46 5.42 -10.02
C ASN A 10 1.01 4.98 -10.20
N GLY A 11 1.95 5.66 -9.53
CA GLY A 11 3.36 5.24 -9.50
C GLY A 11 3.55 3.83 -8.94
N SER A 12 2.94 3.52 -7.80
CA SER A 12 3.02 2.17 -7.21
C SER A 12 2.38 1.10 -8.09
N GLN A 13 1.23 1.38 -8.70
CA GLN A 13 0.60 0.46 -9.67
C GLN A 13 1.50 0.19 -10.89
N THR A 14 2.19 1.22 -11.37
CA THR A 14 3.15 1.08 -12.48
C THR A 14 4.28 0.13 -12.10
N ILE A 15 4.83 0.29 -10.89
CA ILE A 15 5.87 -0.61 -10.34
C ILE A 15 5.34 -2.04 -10.21
N LEU A 16 4.14 -2.24 -9.64
CA LEU A 16 3.56 -3.58 -9.47
C LEU A 16 3.30 -4.27 -10.80
N LYS A 17 2.82 -3.53 -11.81
CA LYS A 17 2.65 -4.04 -13.17
C LYS A 17 3.97 -4.43 -13.81
N ALA A 18 5.02 -3.62 -13.63
CA ALA A 18 6.36 -3.90 -14.14
C ALA A 18 6.95 -5.13 -13.44
N ALA A 19 6.86 -5.21 -12.11
CA ALA A 19 7.31 -6.35 -11.32
C ALA A 19 6.68 -7.65 -11.82
N ARG A 20 5.36 -7.64 -12.07
CA ARG A 20 4.67 -8.78 -12.69
C ARG A 20 5.19 -9.11 -14.09
N THR A 21 5.33 -8.10 -14.95
CA THR A 21 5.75 -8.29 -16.35
C THR A 21 7.16 -8.87 -16.47
N HIS A 22 8.01 -8.60 -15.49
CA HIS A 22 9.41 -9.00 -15.46
C HIS A 22 9.69 -10.12 -14.45
N ASP A 23 8.66 -10.86 -14.00
CA ASP A 23 8.79 -12.00 -13.09
C ASP A 23 9.61 -11.69 -11.81
N VAL A 24 9.40 -10.50 -11.23
CA VAL A 24 10.03 -10.13 -9.95
C VAL A 24 9.41 -10.95 -8.81
N ASP A 25 10.25 -11.68 -8.09
CA ASP A 25 9.82 -12.59 -7.01
C ASP A 25 9.23 -11.86 -5.79
N ARG A 26 9.66 -10.63 -5.51
CA ARG A 26 9.25 -9.90 -4.31
C ARG A 26 9.25 -8.40 -4.51
N VAL A 27 8.17 -7.76 -4.06
CA VAL A 27 8.06 -6.30 -3.93
C VAL A 27 7.83 -5.96 -2.46
N VAL A 28 8.61 -5.03 -1.91
CA VAL A 28 8.43 -4.53 -0.55
C VAL A 28 7.90 -3.10 -0.63
N ASN A 29 6.71 -2.86 -0.07
CA ASN A 29 6.11 -1.53 -0.03
C ASN A 29 6.48 -0.79 1.25
N ALA A 30 6.99 0.43 1.11
CA ALA A 30 7.20 1.34 2.23
C ALA A 30 5.89 2.07 2.58
N SER A 31 5.14 1.51 3.53
CA SER A 31 3.94 2.17 4.06
C SER A 31 4.27 3.23 5.12
N SER A 32 3.30 3.64 5.94
CA SER A 32 3.45 4.67 6.96
C SER A 32 2.45 4.48 8.08
N LEU A 33 2.80 4.87 9.31
CA LEU A 33 1.84 4.99 10.43
C LEU A 33 0.63 5.88 10.12
N SER A 34 0.72 6.72 9.08
CA SER A 34 -0.35 7.62 8.64
C SER A 34 -1.60 6.86 8.16
N VAL A 35 -1.50 5.55 7.91
CA VAL A 35 -2.65 4.70 7.57
C VAL A 35 -3.61 4.52 8.75
N TYR A 36 -3.12 4.60 9.99
CA TYR A 36 -3.93 4.39 11.19
C TYR A 36 -4.75 5.62 11.58
N GLY A 37 -4.28 6.83 11.23
CA GLY A 37 -4.98 8.07 11.55
C GLY A 37 -4.89 8.45 13.03
N LYS A 38 -6.05 8.71 13.66
CA LYS A 38 -6.10 9.10 15.08
C LYS A 38 -5.93 7.87 15.96
N PRO A 39 -4.95 7.84 16.88
CA PRO A 39 -4.79 6.73 17.80
C PRO A 39 -6.04 6.49 18.64
N GLN A 40 -6.50 5.24 18.68
CA GLN A 40 -7.62 4.80 19.53
C GLN A 40 -7.14 4.20 20.86
N TYR A 41 -5.94 3.63 20.88
CA TYR A 41 -5.23 3.14 22.07
C TYR A 41 -3.72 3.38 21.94
N LEU A 42 -2.96 3.17 23.02
CA LEU A 42 -1.50 3.32 23.04
C LEU A 42 -0.80 1.96 22.93
N LEU A 43 0.44 1.98 22.45
CA LEU A 43 1.17 0.79 21.97
C LEU A 43 0.46 0.17 20.76
N TYR A 44 0.35 0.97 19.70
CA TYR A 44 -0.30 0.55 18.45
C TYR A 44 0.42 -0.67 17.89
N ASP A 45 -0.35 -1.70 17.58
CA ASP A 45 0.05 -2.86 16.80
C ASP A 45 -0.57 -2.77 15.40
N GLU A 46 -0.29 -3.75 14.56
CA GLU A 46 -0.84 -3.84 13.20
C GLU A 46 -2.33 -4.16 13.16
N ALA A 47 -2.96 -4.45 14.31
CA ALA A 47 -4.41 -4.63 14.44
C ALA A 47 -5.15 -3.28 14.64
N HIS A 48 -4.43 -2.18 14.80
CA HIS A 48 -5.04 -0.87 14.96
C HIS A 48 -5.88 -0.49 13.72
N PRO A 49 -7.07 0.09 13.87
CA PRO A 49 -7.90 0.51 12.75
C PRO A 49 -7.16 1.43 11.78
N THR A 50 -7.32 1.18 10.49
CA THR A 50 -6.74 1.97 9.41
C THR A 50 -7.71 3.05 8.94
N GLU A 51 -7.76 4.17 9.67
CA GLU A 51 -8.65 5.31 9.39
C GLU A 51 -7.86 6.59 9.06
N PRO A 52 -7.24 6.67 7.86
CA PRO A 52 -6.32 7.75 7.55
C PRO A 52 -7.02 9.12 7.54
N VAL A 53 -6.41 10.10 8.19
CA VAL A 53 -6.94 11.49 8.28
C VAL A 53 -6.28 12.45 7.30
N SER A 54 -5.52 11.93 6.33
CA SER A 54 -4.83 12.73 5.32
C SER A 54 -4.83 12.04 3.95
N PRO A 55 -4.76 12.81 2.85
CA PRO A 55 -4.62 12.22 1.51
C PRO A 55 -3.38 11.33 1.37
N TYR A 56 -2.28 11.67 2.05
CA TYR A 56 -1.08 10.85 2.08
C TYR A 56 -1.34 9.49 2.74
N GLY A 57 -1.93 9.47 3.94
CA GLY A 57 -2.30 8.24 4.64
C GLY A 57 -3.25 7.38 3.81
N ALA A 58 -4.26 7.99 3.20
CA ALA A 58 -5.20 7.31 2.32
C ALA A 58 -4.51 6.69 1.10
N SER A 59 -3.53 7.39 0.52
CA SER A 59 -2.74 6.84 -0.59
C SER A 59 -1.89 5.64 -0.18
N LYS A 60 -1.29 5.65 1.02
CA LYS A 60 -0.48 4.53 1.53
C LYS A 60 -1.33 3.31 1.80
N LEU A 61 -2.48 3.48 2.46
CA LEU A 61 -3.44 2.40 2.69
C LEU A 61 -3.98 1.83 1.37
N GLY A 62 -4.28 2.70 0.39
CA GLY A 62 -4.66 2.27 -0.95
C GLY A 62 -3.60 1.37 -1.60
N VAL A 63 -2.32 1.73 -1.48
CA VAL A 63 -1.22 0.90 -2.00
C VAL A 63 -1.11 -0.43 -1.25
N GLU A 64 -1.29 -0.47 0.07
CA GLU A 64 -1.34 -1.75 0.83
C GLU A 64 -2.41 -2.70 0.29
N HIS A 65 -3.61 -2.18 -0.02
CA HIS A 65 -4.67 -2.99 -0.62
C HIS A 65 -4.28 -3.50 -2.02
N TYR A 66 -3.65 -2.67 -2.86
CA TYR A 66 -3.14 -3.15 -4.14
C TYR A 66 -2.09 -4.25 -3.96
N MET A 67 -1.13 -4.08 -3.05
CA MET A 67 -0.10 -5.10 -2.75
C MET A 67 -0.75 -6.43 -2.34
N ARG A 68 -1.73 -6.37 -1.43
CA ARG A 68 -2.47 -7.56 -0.97
C ARG A 68 -3.16 -8.26 -2.13
N ILE A 69 -3.89 -7.53 -2.98
CA ILE A 69 -4.58 -8.10 -4.14
C ILE A 69 -3.59 -8.73 -5.12
N TYR A 70 -2.46 -8.07 -5.41
CA TYR A 70 -1.44 -8.63 -6.29
C TYR A 70 -0.84 -9.94 -5.74
N THR A 71 -0.78 -10.08 -4.42
CA THR A 71 -0.30 -11.29 -3.74
C THR A 71 -1.37 -12.39 -3.75
N GLU A 72 -2.59 -12.08 -3.29
CA GLU A 72 -3.70 -13.06 -3.14
C GLU A 72 -4.21 -13.57 -4.49
N VAL A 73 -4.25 -12.72 -5.52
CA VAL A 73 -4.71 -13.09 -6.86
C VAL A 73 -3.57 -13.68 -7.71
N ALA A 74 -2.42 -13.99 -7.09
CA ALA A 74 -1.24 -14.58 -7.72
C ALA A 74 -0.71 -13.78 -8.93
N LEU A 75 -0.81 -12.45 -8.88
CA LEU A 75 -0.21 -11.57 -9.89
C LEU A 75 1.31 -11.41 -9.71
N LEU A 76 1.82 -11.73 -8.52
CA LEU A 76 3.23 -11.91 -8.20
C LEU A 76 3.37 -13.29 -7.55
N LYS A 77 4.37 -14.09 -7.94
CA LYS A 77 4.56 -15.43 -7.37
C LYS A 77 4.96 -15.31 -5.90
N SER A 78 4.07 -15.70 -4.99
CA SER A 78 4.43 -16.02 -3.61
C SER A 78 4.98 -17.46 -3.57
N TYR A 79 6.17 -17.65 -3.01
CA TYR A 79 6.56 -18.96 -2.47
C TYR A 79 6.01 -19.09 -1.07
#